data_AF-A0A2R6AGH3-F1
#
_entry.id   AF-A0A2R6AGH3-F1
#
_cell.length_a   1.000
_cell.length_b   1.000
_cell.length_c   1.000
_cell.angle_alpha   90.00
_cell.angle_beta   90.00
_cell.angle_gamma   90.00
#
_symmetry.space_group_name_H-M   'P 1'
#
loop_
_entity.id
_entity.type
_entity.pdbx_description
1 polymer ?
#
loop_
_entity_poly.entity_id
_entity_poly.type
_entity_poly.pdbx_seq_one_letter_code
_entity_poly.pdbx_strand_id
1 'polypeptide(L)' 'SDIPGPREYVRDGFNGYLVRGVEEMVERVCEVYTAWRRGDPSYYELCRNARRTAEEYDWGRVVPRLERMFREVAGGGR' A
#
# COMPACT_ATOMS: atom_id res chain seq x y z
N SER A 1 -2.12 -0.40 -11.58
CA SER A 1 -2.95 0.46 -12.45
C SER A 1 -3.53 1.60 -11.66
N ASP A 2 -3.69 2.76 -12.29
CA ASP A 2 -4.19 3.98 -11.68
C ASP A 2 -5.74 4.03 -11.69
N ILE A 3 -6.35 3.33 -10.73
CA ILE A 3 -7.80 3.16 -10.61
C ILE A 3 -8.27 3.25 -9.14
N PRO A 4 -9.56 3.48 -8.86
CA PRO A 4 -10.12 3.38 -7.50
C PRO A 4 -9.83 2.03 -6.85
N GLY A 5 -9.66 1.98 -5.52
CA GLY A 5 -9.03 0.87 -4.83
C GLY A 5 -7.53 1.10 -4.67
N PRO A 6 -6.65 0.70 -5.62
CA PRO A 6 -5.21 0.94 -5.56
C PRO A 6 -4.79 2.36 -5.20
N ARG A 7 -5.48 3.39 -5.72
CA ARG A 7 -5.23 4.80 -5.41
C ARG A 7 -5.35 5.15 -3.92
N GLU A 8 -6.10 4.38 -3.14
CA GLU A 8 -6.36 4.66 -1.73
C GLU A 8 -5.18 4.29 -0.83
N TYR A 9 -4.33 3.37 -1.27
CA TYR A 9 -3.23 2.83 -0.46
C TYR A 9 -1.86 2.86 -1.15
N VAL A 10 -1.80 2.98 -2.49
CA VAL A 10 -0.55 3.20 -3.22
C VAL A 10 -0.26 4.70 -3.33
N ARG A 11 0.87 5.12 -2.80
CA ARG A 11 1.46 6.44 -2.96
C ARG A 11 2.55 6.32 -4.02
N ASP A 12 2.29 6.91 -5.18
CA ASP A 12 3.14 6.79 -6.36
C ASP A 12 4.60 7.18 -6.06
N GLY A 13 5.55 6.32 -6.46
CA GLY A 13 6.99 6.45 -6.20
C GLY A 13 7.42 6.25 -4.75
N PHE A 14 6.49 6.16 -3.80
CA PHE A 14 6.80 6.03 -2.37
C PHE A 14 6.72 4.58 -1.87
N ASN A 15 5.61 3.90 -2.14
CA ASN A 15 5.36 2.51 -1.72
C ASN A 15 4.91 1.59 -2.87
N GLY A 16 4.95 2.11 -4.10
CA GLY A 16 4.55 1.43 -5.33
C GLY A 16 4.39 2.48 -6.44
N TYR A 17 3.94 2.04 -7.61
CA TYR A 17 3.69 2.93 -8.74
C TYR A 17 2.26 2.79 -9.25
N LEU A 18 1.62 3.92 -9.55
CA LEU A 18 0.33 3.98 -10.22
C LEU A 18 0.57 4.22 -11.71
N VAL A 19 0.14 3.27 -12.54
CA VAL A 19 0.38 3.27 -13.99
C VAL A 19 -0.94 3.32 -14.76
N ARG A 20 -0.99 4.09 -15.84
CA ARG A 20 -2.21 4.34 -16.64
C ARG A 20 -2.37 3.37 -17.82
N GLY A 21 -1.30 2.69 -18.21
CA GLY A 21 -1.27 1.80 -19.36
C GLY A 21 -0.16 0.76 -19.27
N VAL A 22 -0.06 -0.07 -20.32
CA VAL A 22 0.93 -1.16 -20.39
C VAL A 22 2.34 -0.60 -20.57
N GLU A 23 2.49 0.49 -21.33
CA GLU A 23 3.76 1.14 -21.59
C GLU A 23 4.39 1.64 -20.28
N GLU A 24 3.66 2.44 -19.50
CA GLU A 24 4.10 2.89 -18.17
C GLU A 24 4.37 1.71 -17.22
N MET A 25 3.58 0.64 -17.31
CA MET A 25 3.82 -0.57 -16.51
C MET A 25 5.16 -1.21 -16.84
N VAL A 26 5.48 -1.37 -18.13
CA VAL A 26 6.76 -1.93 -18.58
C VAL A 26 7.93 -1.05 -18.11
N GLU A 27 7.81 0.28 -18.25
CA GLU A 27 8.82 1.23 -17.77
C GLU A 27 9.10 1.05 -16.27
N ARG A 28 8.05 1.05 -15.44
CA ARG A 28 8.20 0.90 -13.99
C ARG A 28 8.72 -0.48 -13.57
N VAL A 29 8.31 -1.55 -14.27
CA VAL A 29 8.86 -2.89 -14.02
C VAL A 29 10.35 -2.94 -14.32
N CYS A 30 10.79 -2.37 -15.46
CA CYS A 30 12.19 -2.30 -15.83
C CYS A 30 13.01 -1.45 -14.84
N GLU A 31 12.47 -0.32 -14.39
CA GLU A 31 13.07 0.55 -13.37
C GLU A 31 13.32 -0.22 -12.07
N VAL A 32 12.26 -0.83 -11.51
CA VAL A 32 12.33 -1.60 -10.26
C VAL A 32 13.27 -2.79 -10.37
N TYR A 33 13.20 -3.53 -11.49
CA TYR A 33 14.09 -4.67 -11.74
C TYR A 33 15.56 -4.24 -11.80
N THR A 34 15.84 -3.12 -12.46
CA THR A 34 17.21 -2.60 -12.60
C THR A 34 17.75 -2.12 -11.25
N ALA A 35 16.94 -1.41 -10.46
CA ALA A 35 17.28 -0.98 -9.11
C ALA A 35 17.59 -2.18 -8.21
N TRP A 36 16.74 -3.22 -8.21
CA TRP A 36 16.99 -4.46 -7.50
C TRP A 36 18.29 -5.14 -7.94
N ARG A 37 18.48 -5.33 -9.25
CA ARG A 37 19.64 -6.02 -9.82
C ARG A 37 20.96 -5.32 -9.50
N ARG A 38 20.95 -4.00 -9.35
CA ARG A 38 22.12 -3.18 -8.98
C ARG A 38 22.33 -3.08 -7.48
N GLY A 39 21.42 -3.58 -6.66
CA GLY A 39 21.44 -3.38 -5.21
C GLY A 39 21.21 -1.93 -4.82
N ASP A 40 20.47 -1.17 -5.63
CA ASP A 40 20.18 0.23 -5.38
C ASP A 40 19.34 0.40 -4.09
N PRO A 41 19.74 1.27 -3.15
CA PRO A 41 18.98 1.52 -1.92
C PRO A 41 17.52 1.91 -2.15
N SER A 42 17.19 2.56 -3.27
CA SER A 42 15.83 2.97 -3.62
C SER A 42 14.86 1.79 -3.71
N TYR A 43 15.31 0.64 -4.22
CA TYR A 43 14.48 -0.58 -4.26
C TYR A 43 14.08 -1.03 -2.85
N TYR A 44 15.06 -1.10 -1.94
CA TYR A 44 14.80 -1.54 -0.56
C TYR A 44 13.99 -0.52 0.22
N GLU A 45 14.16 0.77 -0.06
CA GLU A 45 13.31 1.82 0.49
C GLU A 45 11.85 1.67 0.04
N LEU A 46 11.61 1.47 -1.26
CA LEU A 46 10.28 1.18 -1.81
C LEU A 46 9.63 -0.01 -1.11
N CYS A 47 10.36 -1.13 -0.95
CA CYS A 47 9.87 -2.32 -0.24
C CYS A 47 9.56 -2.05 1.25
N ARG A 48 10.43 -1.31 1.95
CA ARG A 48 10.21 -0.94 3.36
C ARG A 48 8.97 -0.06 3.52
N ASN A 49 8.80 0.90 2.63
CA ASN A 49 7.64 1.78 2.62
C ASN A 49 6.34 1.02 2.32
N ALA A 50 6.36 0.10 1.35
CA ALA A 50 5.25 -0.80 1.06
C ALA A 50 4.84 -1.63 2.28
N ARG A 51 5.82 -2.25 2.96
CA ARG A 51 5.57 -3.01 4.18
C ARG A 51 4.96 -2.13 5.27
N ARG A 52 5.54 -0.94 5.53
CA ARG A 52 5.04 -0.02 6.55
C ARG A 52 3.61 0.42 6.28
N THR A 53 3.26 0.70 5.01
CA THR A 53 1.87 1.00 4.64
C THR A 53 0.95 -0.19 4.88
N ALA A 54 1.37 -1.41 4.51
CA ALA A 54 0.56 -2.62 4.69
C ALA A 54 0.30 -2.92 6.18
N GLU A 55 1.24 -2.62 7.09
CA GLU A 55 1.09 -2.81 8.53
C GLU A 55 -0.09 -2.01 9.13
N GLU A 56 -0.57 -0.95 8.49
CA GLU A 56 -1.77 -0.22 8.93
C GLU A 56 -3.06 -1.04 8.76
N TYR A 57 -3.04 -1.99 7.83
CA TYR A 57 -4.17 -2.86 7.47
C TYR A 57 -4.07 -4.25 8.08
N ASP A 58 -3.10 -4.47 8.98
CA ASP A 58 -2.96 -5.73 9.71
C ASP A 58 -4.23 -6.02 10.52
N TRP A 59 -4.73 -7.26 10.45
CA TRP A 59 -5.96 -7.65 11.16
C TRP A 59 -5.85 -7.48 12.68
N GLY A 60 -4.66 -7.66 13.26
CA GLY A 60 -4.40 -7.38 14.66
C GLY A 60 -4.59 -5.90 15.03
N ARG A 61 -4.48 -4.96 14.08
CA ARG A 61 -4.80 -3.54 14.27
C ARG A 61 -6.23 -3.18 13.87
N VAL A 62 -6.77 -3.82 12.83
CA VAL A 62 -8.11 -3.52 12.29
C VAL A 62 -9.21 -4.07 13.18
N VAL A 63 -9.11 -5.32 13.65
CA VAL A 63 -10.16 -5.98 14.46
C VAL A 63 -10.51 -5.18 15.72
N PRO A 64 -9.56 -4.69 16.54
CA PRO A 64 -9.90 -3.91 17.74
C PRO A 64 -10.66 -2.61 17.44
N ARG A 65 -10.42 -1.99 16.27
CA ARG A 65 -11.14 -0.79 15.84
C ARG A 65 -12.58 -1.12 15.45
N LEU A 66 -12.77 -2.21 14.71
CA LEU A 66 -14.10 -2.70 14.34
C LEU A 66 -14.91 -3.09 15.58
N GLU A 67 -14.31 -3.83 16.52
CA GLU A 67 -14.97 -4.18 17.78
C GLU A 67 -15.42 -2.96 18.58
N ARG A 68 -14.58 -1.93 18.65
CA ARG A 68 -14.93 -0.67 19.34
C ARG A 68 -16.14 -0.02 18.67
N MET A 69 -16.11 0.11 17.34
CA MET A 69 -17.23 0.65 16.57
C MET A 69 -18.51 -0.15 16.80
N PHE A 70 -18.45 -1.49 16.79
CA PHE A 70 -19.61 -2.33 17.07
C PHE A 70 -20.14 -2.14 18.49
N ARG A 71 -19.27 -2.02 19.50
CA ARG A 71 -19.69 -1.74 20.89
C ARG A 71 -20.31 -0.36 21.04
N GLU A 72 -19.79 0.66 20.36
CA GLU A 72 -20.36 2.02 20.38
C GLU A 72 -21.78 2.04 19.80
N VAL A 73 -21.99 1.40 18.64
CA VAL A 73 -23.31 1.32 18.00
C VAL A 73 -24.28 0.46 18.81
N ALA A 74 -23.83 -0.69 19.32
CA ALA A 74 -24.68 -1.59 20.11
C ALA A 74 -24.98 -1.07 21.53
N GLY A 75 -24.06 -0.30 22.12
CA GLY A 75 -24.16 0.23 23.48
C GLY A 75 -24.80 1.61 23.59
N GLY A 76 -24.80 2.42 22.52
CA GLY A 76 -25.39 3.76 22.48
C GLY A 76 -26.91 3.81 22.21
N GLY A 77 -27.58 2.65 22.17
CA GLY A 77 -29.03 2.53 21.94
C GLY A 77 -29.88 2.42 23.23
N ARG A 78 -29.46 3.03 24.34
CA ARG A 78 -30.28 3.18 25.55
C ARG A 78 -30.58 4.64 25.82
#